data_AF-A0A351FJX9-F1
#
_entry.id   AF-A0A351FJX9-F1
#
_cell.length_a   1.000
_cell.length_b   1.000
_cell.length_c   1.000
_cell.angle_alpha   90.00
_cell.angle_beta   90.00
_cell.angle_gamma   90.00
#
_symmetry.space_group_name_H-M   'P 1'
#
loop_
_entity.id
_entity.type
_entity.pdbx_description
1 polymer ?
#
loop_
_entity_poly.entity_id
_entity_poly.type
_entity_poly.pdbx_seq_one_letter_code
_entity_poly.pdbx_strand_id
1 'polypeptide(L)'
;DRASRVAAVGVNCTAPRLVPSLIHKIRSTTDLPIIVYPNSGENYDAPTRSWRGSGESWMKAIKASICAGATIVGGCCRIGPDSIRRLRDWVDSEEWKTL
;
A
#
# COMPACT_ATOMS: atom_id res chain seq x y z
N ASP A 1 -14.98 19.53 -15.77
CA ASP A 1 -14.93 19.14 -14.35
C ASP A 1 -13.47 19.09 -13.91
N ARG A 2 -13.10 19.60 -12.74
CA ARG A 2 -11.71 19.55 -12.23
C ARG A 2 -11.28 18.11 -11.88
N ALA A 3 -12.23 17.25 -11.51
CA ALA A 3 -11.94 15.85 -11.17
C ALA A 3 -11.49 15.01 -12.38
N SER A 4 -11.85 15.41 -13.61
CA SER A 4 -11.43 14.69 -14.83
C SER A 4 -9.92 14.74 -15.12
N ARG A 5 -9.16 15.54 -14.36
CA ARG A 5 -7.68 15.60 -14.42
C ARG A 5 -7.00 14.72 -13.37
N VAL A 6 -7.77 14.04 -12.52
CA VAL A 6 -7.23 13.11 -11.51
C VAL A 6 -6.92 11.78 -12.19
N ALA A 7 -5.65 11.40 -12.23
CA ALA A 7 -5.20 10.19 -12.91
C ALA A 7 -5.29 8.91 -12.06
N ALA A 8 -5.33 9.05 -10.72
CA ALA A 8 -5.42 7.95 -9.77
C ALA A 8 -5.93 8.45 -8.42
N VAL A 9 -6.51 7.55 -7.63
CA VAL A 9 -6.92 7.83 -6.24
C VAL A 9 -6.38 6.73 -5.32
N GLY A 10 -6.24 6.99 -4.02
CA GLY A 10 -5.54 6.02 -3.20
C GLY A 10 -5.48 6.30 -1.71
N VAL A 11 -4.72 5.45 -1.03
CA VAL A 11 -4.49 5.50 0.42
C VAL A 11 -3.01 5.32 0.72
N ASN A 12 -2.49 6.12 1.64
CA ASN A 12 -1.13 5.96 2.14
C ASN A 12 -1.03 6.08 3.66
N CYS A 13 0.10 5.61 4.20
CA CYS A 13 0.43 5.70 5.62
C CYS A 13 -0.59 5.06 6.58
N THR A 14 -1.42 4.16 6.06
CA THR A 14 -2.36 3.36 6.84
C THR A 14 -1.72 2.04 7.24
N ALA A 15 -2.14 1.47 8.37
CA ALA A 15 -1.74 0.13 8.79
C ALA A 15 -2.02 -0.90 7.68
N PRO A 16 -1.04 -1.77 7.31
CA PRO A 16 -1.16 -2.66 6.16
C PRO A 16 -2.43 -3.53 6.16
N ARG A 17 -2.85 -4.05 7.32
CA ARG A 17 -4.07 -4.86 7.48
C ARG A 17 -5.37 -4.19 7.03
N LEU A 18 -5.45 -2.86 7.03
CA LEU A 18 -6.68 -2.14 6.68
C LEU A 18 -6.78 -1.88 5.16
N VAL A 19 -5.65 -1.87 4.45
CA VAL A 19 -5.58 -1.44 3.05
C VAL A 19 -6.49 -2.23 2.11
N PRO A 20 -6.57 -3.58 2.17
CA PRO A 20 -7.44 -4.33 1.27
C PRO A 20 -8.90 -3.87 1.35
N SER A 21 -9.44 -3.67 2.55
CA SER A 21 -10.82 -3.21 2.73
C SER A 21 -11.07 -1.80 2.17
N LEU A 22 -10.08 -0.91 2.29
CA LEU A 22 -10.14 0.45 1.75
C LEU A 22 -10.10 0.46 0.22
N ILE A 23 -9.33 -0.43 -0.40
CA ILE A 23 -9.32 -0.59 -1.87
C ILE A 23 -10.71 -0.97 -2.37
N HIS A 24 -11.38 -1.94 -1.73
CA HIS A 24 -12.73 -2.33 -2.11
C HIS A 24 -13.72 -1.15 -2.01
N LYS A 25 -13.58 -0.34 -0.95
CA LYS A 25 -14.39 0.87 -0.77
C LYS A 25 -14.13 1.93 -1.83
N ILE A 26 -12.88 2.13 -2.23
CA ILE A 26 -12.53 3.06 -3.31
C ILE A 26 -13.10 2.55 -4.63
N ARG A 27 -12.86 1.27 -4.95
CA ARG A 27 -13.32 0.66 -6.19
C ARG A 27 -14.84 0.70 -6.35
N SER A 28 -15.60 0.66 -5.26
CA SER A 28 -17.07 0.83 -5.31
C SER A 28 -17.54 2.23 -5.72
N THR A 29 -16.64 3.19 -5.91
CA THR A 29 -16.97 4.60 -6.21
C THR A 29 -16.31 5.13 -7.49
N THR A 30 -15.29 4.45 -8.02
CA THR A 30 -14.54 4.92 -9.18
C THR A 30 -13.77 3.81 -9.89
N ASP A 31 -13.64 3.96 -11.22
CA ASP A 31 -12.81 3.11 -12.08
C ASP A 31 -11.38 3.63 -12.24
N LEU A 32 -11.04 4.77 -11.62
CA LEU A 32 -9.67 5.29 -11.66
C LEU A 32 -8.66 4.25 -11.11
N PRO A 33 -7.41 4.24 -11.61
CA PRO A 33 -6.32 3.47 -11.03
C PRO A 33 -6.20 3.73 -9.52
N ILE A 34 -5.99 2.65 -8.75
CA ILE A 34 -5.85 2.75 -7.29
C ILE A 34 -4.38 2.67 -6.91
N ILE A 35 -3.89 3.70 -6.21
CA ILE A 35 -2.53 3.75 -5.65
C ILE A 35 -2.56 3.46 -4.14
N VAL A 36 -1.74 2.53 -3.67
CA VAL A 36 -1.59 2.28 -2.23
C VAL A 36 -0.14 2.19 -1.80
N TYR A 37 0.18 2.84 -0.68
CA TYR A 37 1.51 2.75 -0.09
C TYR A 37 1.41 2.82 1.45
N PRO A 38 1.15 1.68 2.12
CA PRO A 38 0.99 1.64 3.57
C PRO A 38 2.28 1.86 4.34
N ASN A 39 2.14 2.14 5.64
CA ASN A 39 3.26 2.16 6.57
C ASN A 39 3.71 0.73 6.97
N SER A 40 4.70 0.58 7.85
CA SER A 40 5.17 -0.73 8.33
C SER A 40 4.18 -1.47 9.24
N GLY A 41 3.12 -0.81 9.72
CA GLY A 41 2.25 -1.32 10.79
C GLY A 41 2.76 -1.02 12.20
N GLU A 42 3.96 -0.43 12.35
CA GLU A 42 4.40 0.14 13.62
C GLU A 42 3.50 1.32 14.03
N ASN A 43 3.38 1.55 15.34
CA ASN A 43 2.63 2.67 15.87
C ASN A 43 3.57 3.86 16.11
N TYR A 44 3.21 5.02 15.58
CA TYR A 44 3.91 6.26 15.87
C TYR A 44 3.41 6.85 17.19
N ASP A 45 4.33 7.06 18.13
CA ASP A 45 4.09 7.70 19.42
C ASP A 45 4.47 9.18 19.31
N ALA A 46 3.46 10.04 19.10
CA ALA A 46 3.66 11.47 18.87
C ALA A 46 4.35 12.21 20.04
N PRO A 47 4.00 11.97 21.33
CA PRO A 47 4.72 12.53 22.47
C PRO A 47 6.24 12.30 22.45
N THR A 48 6.67 11.06 22.17
CA THR A 48 8.11 10.71 22.16
C THR A 48 8.75 10.81 20.78
N ARG A 49 7.94 11.07 19.74
CA ARG A 49 8.33 11.07 18.32
C ARG A 49 9.04 9.77 17.91
N SER A 50 8.63 8.66 18.52
CA SER A 50 9.25 7.35 18.32
C SER A 50 8.26 6.38 17.70
N TRP A 51 8.78 5.24 17.23
CA TRP A 51 7.98 4.15 16.69
C TRP A 51 8.02 2.97 17.66
N ARG A 52 6.88 2.30 17.82
CA ARG A 52 6.73 1.15 18.71
C ARG A 52 6.06 -0.03 18.00
N GLY A 53 6.37 -1.23 18.46
CA GLY A 53 5.86 -2.50 17.92
C GLY A 53 6.78 -3.12 16.88
N SER A 54 6.45 -4.34 16.45
CA SER A 54 7.25 -5.13 15.50
C SER A 54 6.91 -4.87 14.03
N GLY A 55 5.91 -4.03 13.76
CA GLY A 55 5.32 -3.90 12.43
C GLY A 55 4.48 -5.12 12.02
N GLU A 56 3.94 -5.04 10.82
CA GLU A 56 3.16 -6.08 10.14
C GLU A 56 3.92 -6.64 8.93
N SER A 57 3.43 -7.75 8.36
CA SER A 57 3.96 -8.28 7.11
C SER A 57 3.56 -7.38 5.93
N TRP A 58 4.35 -6.33 5.69
CA TRP A 58 4.09 -5.34 4.63
C TRP A 58 4.00 -5.98 3.25
N MET A 59 4.92 -6.88 2.88
CA MET A 59 4.87 -7.58 1.58
C MET A 59 3.57 -8.41 1.41
N LYS A 60 3.07 -9.05 2.47
CA LYS A 60 1.81 -9.79 2.41
C LYS A 60 0.62 -8.86 2.13
N ALA A 61 0.62 -7.68 2.76
CA ALA A 61 -0.41 -6.68 2.51
C ALA A 61 -0.34 -6.09 1.10
N ILE A 62 0.86 -5.90 0.54
CA ILE A 62 1.03 -5.47 -0.86
C ILE A 62 0.45 -6.50 -1.82
N LYS A 63 0.74 -7.79 -1.63
CA LYS A 63 0.13 -8.88 -2.42
C LYS A 63 -1.38 -8.87 -2.33
N ALA A 64 -1.93 -8.79 -1.11
CA ALA A 64 -3.37 -8.70 -0.90
C ALA A 64 -4.00 -7.44 -1.52
N SER A 65 -3.25 -6.33 -1.57
CA SER A 65 -3.69 -5.09 -2.20
C SER A 65 -3.79 -5.21 -3.72
N ILE A 66 -2.84 -5.92 -4.34
CA ILE A 66 -2.89 -6.21 -5.79
C ILE A 66 -4.11 -7.08 -6.09
N CYS A 67 -4.33 -8.17 -5.34
CA CYS A 67 -5.54 -9.00 -5.48
C CYS A 67 -6.84 -8.20 -5.29
N ALA A 68 -6.82 -7.17 -4.42
CA ALA A 68 -7.96 -6.28 -4.19
C ALA A 68 -8.18 -5.25 -5.31
N GLY A 69 -7.26 -5.12 -6.28
CA GLY A 69 -7.39 -4.22 -7.43
C GLY A 69 -6.55 -2.94 -7.35
N ALA A 70 -5.50 -2.90 -6.51
CA ALA A 70 -4.49 -1.84 -6.58
C ALA A 70 -3.62 -1.96 -7.83
N THR A 71 -3.35 -0.83 -8.48
CA THR A 71 -2.56 -0.74 -9.71
C THR A 71 -1.15 -0.23 -9.45
N ILE A 72 -0.99 0.65 -8.46
CA ILE A 72 0.29 1.24 -8.08
C ILE A 72 0.51 0.93 -6.60
N VAL A 73 1.66 0.33 -6.27
CA VAL A 73 1.99 -0.10 -4.92
C VAL A 73 3.33 0.45 -4.46
N GLY A 74 3.45 0.74 -3.16
CA GLY A 74 4.68 1.27 -2.57
C GLY A 74 4.67 1.23 -1.05
N GLY A 75 5.62 1.94 -0.43
CA GLY A 75 5.77 2.03 1.02
C GLY A 75 5.72 3.47 1.52
N CYS A 76 5.22 3.66 2.74
CA CYS A 76 5.23 4.95 3.43
C CYS A 76 6.12 4.87 4.67
N CYS A 77 5.65 5.34 5.83
CA CYS A 77 6.47 5.36 7.04
C CYS A 77 7.05 3.98 7.36
N ARG A 78 8.36 3.98 7.65
CA ARG A 78 9.13 2.80 8.08
C ARG A 78 9.27 1.69 7.04
N ILE A 79 8.96 1.97 5.77
CA ILE A 79 9.32 1.11 4.65
C ILE A 79 10.56 1.69 3.98
N GLY A 80 11.67 0.94 4.05
CA GLY A 80 12.97 1.37 3.56
C GLY A 80 13.29 0.87 2.16
N PRO A 81 14.45 1.30 1.60
CA PRO A 81 14.92 0.87 0.28
C PRO A 81 15.03 -0.65 0.10
N ASP A 82 15.41 -1.40 1.15
CA ASP A 82 15.48 -2.87 1.09
C ASP A 82 14.12 -3.52 0.83
N SER A 83 13.06 -2.99 1.46
CA SER A 83 11.70 -3.47 1.23
C SER A 83 11.24 -3.17 -0.19
N ILE A 84 11.59 -1.99 -0.72
CA ILE A 84 11.27 -1.61 -2.10
C ILE A 84 12.06 -2.45 -3.11
N ARG A 85 13.34 -2.77 -2.85
CA ARG A 85 14.12 -3.71 -3.66
C ARG A 85 13.45 -5.08 -3.71
N ARG A 86 13.09 -5.63 -2.55
CA ARG A 86 12.36 -6.91 -2.49
C ARG A 86 11.03 -6.88 -3.23
N LEU A 87 10.31 -5.76 -3.18
CA LEU A 87 9.10 -5.57 -3.98
C LEU A 87 9.44 -5.56 -5.48
N ARG A 88 10.47 -4.83 -5.90
CA ARG A 88 10.93 -4.76 -7.28
C ARG A 88 11.32 -6.14 -7.81
N ASP A 89 12.15 -6.87 -7.07
CA ASP A 89 12.59 -8.23 -7.42
C ASP A 89 11.39 -9.17 -7.64
N TRP A 90 10.37 -9.06 -6.77
CA TRP A 90 9.13 -9.84 -6.89
C TRP A 90 8.23 -9.40 -8.07
N VAL A 91 8.24 -8.12 -8.44
CA VAL A 91 7.51 -7.68 -9.64
C VAL A 91 8.25 -8.12 -10.91
N ASP A 92 9.59 -8.13 -10.89
CA ASP A 92 10.45 -8.60 -11.99
C ASP A 92 10.40 -10.11 -12.20
N SER A 93 10.15 -10.90 -11.15
CA SER A 93 9.89 -12.34 -11.28
C SER A 93 8.55 -12.64 -11.98
N GLU A 94 7.70 -11.63 -12.18
CA GLU A 94 6.35 -11.72 -12.74
C GLU A 94 5.39 -12.64 -11.97
N GLU A 95 5.77 -13.13 -10.79
CA GLU A 95 4.95 -13.99 -9.92
C GLU A 95 3.64 -13.32 -9.49
N TRP A 96 3.57 -11.99 -9.55
CA TRP A 96 2.35 -11.24 -9.25
C TRP A 96 1.25 -11.44 -10.30
N LYS A 97 1.58 -11.88 -11.53
CA LYS A 97 0.59 -12.12 -12.60
C LYS A 97 -0.26 -13.38 -12.36
N THR A 98 0.14 -14.23 -11.42
CA THR A 98 -0.59 -15.47 -11.08
C THR A 98 -1.42 -15.35 -9.79
N LEU A 99 -1.40 -14.17 -9.16
CA LEU A 99 -2.28 -13.80 -8.05
C LEU A 99 -3.71 -13.56 -8.51
#